data_AF-A0A1G5TV01-F1
#
_entry.id   AF-A0A1G5TV01-F1
#
_cell.length_a   1.000
_cell.length_b   1.000
_cell.length_c   1.000
_cell.angle_alpha   90.00
_cell.angle_beta   90.00
_cell.angle_gamma   90.00
#
_symmetry.space_group_name_H-M   'P 1'
#
loop_
_entity.id
_entity.type
_entity.pdbx_description
1 polymer ?
#
loop_
_entity_poly.entity_id
_entity_poly.type
_entity_poly.pdbx_seq_one_letter_code
_entity_poly.pdbx_strand_id
1 'polypeptide(L)'
;MNRMRQKLRILPAIMLTFVAACAGLPEDQPYVMPADPVVTGQMDDMMEFYESIRKQPSAELARVYDKVKQNFVQNKSDSNRARLVLLLILPNTSFRDITSAVYLLNEWPRDSNPATNLQSFRNLLASLLAEQQRLTHSVEELSQKFKDEQKRVETLQNQIDAIKSMEKNLILREL
;
A
#
# COMPACT_ATOMS: atom_id res chain seq x y z
N MET A 1 -29.19 -67.46 -55.90
CA MET A 1 -30.47 -68.13 -55.60
C MET A 1 -30.31 -68.88 -54.29
N ASN A 2 -31.23 -68.61 -53.36
CA ASN A 2 -31.53 -69.36 -52.13
C ASN A 2 -30.50 -69.51 -51.00
N ARG A 3 -30.86 -68.80 -49.91
CA ARG A 3 -30.62 -69.08 -48.49
C ARG A 3 -30.32 -70.55 -48.21
N MET A 4 -29.09 -70.83 -47.82
CA MET A 4 -28.67 -72.10 -47.27
C MET A 4 -28.24 -71.88 -45.83
N ARG A 5 -28.92 -72.62 -44.96
CA ARG A 5 -28.76 -72.65 -43.51
C ARG A 5 -27.31 -73.01 -43.12
N GLN A 6 -27.07 -72.78 -41.83
CA GLN A 6 -26.26 -73.59 -40.93
C GLN A 6 -24.77 -73.24 -40.75
N LYS A 7 -24.54 -72.87 -39.48
CA LYS A 7 -23.42 -73.28 -38.61
C LYS A 7 -22.11 -72.48 -38.73
N LEU A 8 -21.79 -71.88 -37.58
CA LEU A 8 -20.54 -72.08 -36.85
C LEU A 8 -19.29 -71.43 -37.44
N ARG A 9 -18.81 -70.38 -36.75
CA ARG A 9 -17.39 -70.07 -36.44
C ARG A 9 -17.36 -68.66 -35.83
N ILE A 10 -17.20 -68.53 -34.51
CA ILE A 10 -15.90 -68.42 -33.81
C ILE A 10 -15.04 -67.34 -34.48
N LEU A 11 -14.91 -66.18 -33.84
CA LEU A 11 -13.59 -65.70 -33.42
C LEU A 11 -13.68 -64.56 -32.39
N PRO A 12 -13.02 -64.71 -31.22
CA PRO A 12 -12.80 -63.64 -30.25
C PRO A 12 -11.52 -62.88 -30.60
N ALA A 13 -11.46 -61.58 -30.32
CA ALA A 13 -10.23 -60.79 -30.42
C ALA A 13 -10.08 -59.93 -29.16
N ILE A 14 -9.15 -60.37 -28.28
CA ILE A 14 -7.89 -59.67 -27.94
C ILE A 14 -8.11 -58.58 -26.89
N MET A 15 -7.92 -58.92 -25.60
CA MET A 15 -6.67 -58.79 -24.85
C MET A 15 -6.34 -57.34 -24.44
N LEU A 16 -6.55 -57.11 -23.13
CA LEU A 16 -5.55 -56.57 -22.21
C LEU A 16 -5.27 -55.06 -22.21
N THR A 17 -5.88 -54.36 -21.25
CA THR A 17 -5.22 -53.32 -20.42
C THR A 17 -5.98 -53.25 -19.08
N PHE A 18 -5.51 -53.94 -18.04
CA PHE A 18 -4.67 -53.40 -16.95
C PHE A 18 -5.37 -52.33 -16.08
N VAL A 19 -5.67 -52.76 -14.84
CA VAL A 19 -5.65 -52.01 -13.58
C VAL A 19 -6.64 -50.85 -13.46
N ALA A 20 -7.80 -51.15 -12.88
CA ALA A 20 -8.59 -50.19 -12.11
C ALA A 20 -8.89 -50.79 -10.72
N ALA A 21 -7.83 -51.03 -9.97
CA ALA A 21 -7.89 -51.32 -8.55
C ALA A 21 -6.94 -50.34 -7.85
N CYS A 22 -7.49 -49.23 -7.37
CA CYS A 22 -7.15 -48.55 -6.12
C CYS A 22 -7.88 -47.20 -6.06
N ALA A 23 -8.53 -46.97 -4.91
CA ALA A 23 -9.06 -45.70 -4.42
C ALA A 23 -10.34 -45.15 -5.06
N GLY A 24 -11.48 -45.70 -4.63
CA GLY A 24 -12.63 -44.84 -4.36
C GLY A 24 -12.32 -43.99 -3.13
N LEU A 25 -11.76 -42.80 -3.34
CA LEU A 25 -11.83 -41.72 -2.35
C LEU A 25 -13.21 -41.07 -2.51
N PRO A 26 -13.92 -40.76 -1.41
CA PRO A 26 -15.09 -39.89 -1.50
C PRO A 26 -14.60 -38.57 -2.07
N GLU A 27 -15.08 -38.23 -3.26
CA GLU A 27 -14.91 -36.92 -3.86
C GLU A 27 -15.63 -35.95 -2.93
N ASP A 28 -14.85 -35.30 -2.06
CA ASP A 28 -15.29 -34.15 -1.28
C ASP A 28 -15.66 -33.10 -2.32
N GLN A 29 -16.95 -33.05 -2.66
CA GLN A 29 -17.48 -32.04 -3.55
C GLN A 29 -17.02 -30.72 -2.95
N PRO A 30 -16.19 -29.91 -3.65
CA PRO A 30 -15.93 -28.58 -3.16
C PRO A 30 -17.30 -27.95 -3.01
N TYR A 31 -17.65 -27.62 -1.77
CA TYR A 31 -18.87 -26.88 -1.47
C TYR A 31 -18.70 -25.58 -2.25
N VAL A 32 -19.26 -25.54 -3.47
CA VAL A 32 -19.38 -24.32 -4.23
C VAL A 32 -20.38 -23.52 -3.44
N MET A 33 -19.86 -22.76 -2.47
CA MET A 33 -20.61 -21.63 -1.94
C MET A 33 -21.15 -20.91 -3.17
N PRO A 34 -22.46 -20.65 -3.26
CA PRO A 34 -22.96 -19.78 -4.31
C PRO A 34 -22.08 -18.52 -4.23
N ALA A 35 -21.36 -18.25 -5.31
CA ALA A 35 -20.60 -17.03 -5.42
C ALA A 35 -21.64 -15.92 -5.28
N ASP A 36 -21.69 -15.31 -4.09
CA ASP A 36 -22.45 -14.09 -3.90
C ASP A 36 -22.09 -13.18 -5.07
N PRO A 37 -23.08 -12.54 -5.72
CA PRO A 37 -22.79 -11.65 -6.83
C PRO A 37 -21.74 -10.66 -6.34
N VAL A 38 -20.58 -10.65 -7.02
CA VAL A 38 -19.50 -9.70 -6.74
C VAL A 38 -20.05 -8.32 -7.09
N VAL A 39 -20.77 -7.72 -6.15
CA VAL A 39 -21.02 -6.29 -6.13
C VAL A 39 -19.63 -5.72 -5.91
N THR A 40 -18.99 -5.25 -6.99
CA THR A 40 -17.72 -4.53 -6.91
C THR A 40 -17.87 -3.48 -5.81
N GLY A 41 -17.14 -3.70 -4.72
CA GLY A 41 -17.35 -2.97 -3.49
C GLY A 41 -16.84 -1.54 -3.64
N GLN A 42 -17.36 -0.62 -2.85
CA GLN A 42 -16.78 0.75 -2.74
C GLN A 42 -15.26 0.72 -2.47
N MET A 43 -14.74 -0.36 -1.89
CA MET A 43 -13.32 -0.60 -1.70
C MET A 43 -12.58 -0.91 -2.99
N ASP A 44 -13.15 -1.75 -3.85
CA ASP A 44 -12.53 -2.14 -5.14
C ASP A 44 -12.34 -0.89 -6.00
N ASP A 45 -13.36 -0.02 -6.04
CA ASP A 45 -13.28 1.30 -6.68
C ASP A 45 -12.13 2.16 -6.13
N MET A 46 -11.88 2.12 -4.81
CA MET A 46 -10.78 2.89 -4.20
C MET A 46 -9.42 2.31 -4.56
N MET A 47 -9.30 0.97 -4.58
CA MET A 47 -8.06 0.29 -4.92
C MET A 47 -7.72 0.46 -6.41
N GLU A 48 -8.72 0.36 -7.30
CA GLU A 48 -8.56 0.65 -8.72
C GLU A 48 -8.22 2.13 -8.96
N PHE A 49 -8.86 3.04 -8.23
CA PHE A 49 -8.51 4.45 -8.30
C PHE A 49 -7.05 4.69 -7.90
N TYR A 50 -6.60 4.11 -6.78
CA TYR A 50 -5.20 4.20 -6.35
C TYR A 50 -4.24 3.62 -7.39
N GLU A 51 -4.59 2.48 -7.98
CA GLU A 51 -3.83 1.84 -9.05
C GLU A 51 -3.66 2.75 -10.27
N SER A 52 -4.74 3.46 -10.64
CA SER A 52 -4.73 4.36 -11.78
C SER A 52 -3.83 5.57 -11.55
N ILE A 53 -3.94 6.23 -10.39
CA ILE A 53 -3.20 7.46 -10.10
C ILE A 53 -1.71 7.19 -9.87
N ARG A 54 -1.32 6.04 -9.28
CA ARG A 54 0.11 5.74 -9.05
C ARG A 54 0.90 5.52 -10.34
N LYS A 55 0.21 5.18 -11.44
CA LYS A 55 0.81 4.96 -12.76
C LYS A 55 0.84 6.22 -13.64
N GLN A 56 0.13 7.27 -13.24
CA GLN A 56 0.02 8.48 -14.05
C GLN A 56 1.26 9.38 -13.93
N PRO A 57 1.62 10.10 -15.00
CA PRO A 57 2.65 11.13 -14.95
C PRO A 57 2.28 12.26 -13.99
N SER A 58 3.27 12.83 -13.29
CA SER A 58 3.08 13.91 -12.32
C SER A 58 2.36 15.14 -12.90
N ALA A 59 2.60 15.47 -14.18
CA ALA A 59 1.95 16.58 -14.86
C ALA A 59 0.42 16.41 -15.02
N GLU A 60 -0.06 15.16 -15.12
CA GLU A 60 -1.49 14.86 -15.24
C GLU A 60 -2.17 14.80 -13.87
N LEU A 61 -1.44 14.36 -12.86
CA LEU A 61 -1.94 14.20 -11.49
C LEU A 61 -2.44 15.50 -10.86
N ALA A 62 -1.87 16.66 -11.20
CA ALA A 62 -2.36 17.95 -10.73
C ALA A 62 -3.81 18.22 -11.17
N ARG A 63 -4.16 17.91 -12.43
CA ARG A 63 -5.53 18.09 -12.95
C ARG A 63 -6.50 17.11 -12.29
N VAL A 64 -6.05 15.88 -12.05
CA VAL A 64 -6.84 14.86 -11.33
C VAL A 64 -7.10 15.33 -9.90
N TYR A 65 -6.09 15.88 -9.23
CA TYR A 65 -6.23 16.45 -7.90
C TYR A 65 -7.27 17.58 -7.85
N ASP A 66 -7.18 18.56 -8.73
CA ASP A 66 -8.13 19.67 -8.77
C ASP A 66 -9.57 19.19 -8.99
N LYS A 67 -9.76 18.24 -9.91
CA LYS A 67 -11.07 17.63 -10.18
C LYS A 67 -11.62 16.88 -8.97
N VAL A 68 -10.81 16.05 -8.31
CA VAL A 68 -11.24 15.28 -7.13
C VAL A 68 -11.54 16.22 -5.95
N LYS A 69 -10.72 17.25 -5.75
CA LYS A 69 -10.97 18.28 -4.75
C LYS A 69 -12.29 19.01 -5.01
N GLN A 70 -12.55 19.40 -6.26
CA GLN A 70 -13.82 20.03 -6.65
C GLN A 70 -15.01 19.09 -6.38
N ASN A 71 -14.91 17.82 -6.75
CA ASN A 71 -15.96 16.82 -6.51
C ASN A 71 -16.25 16.64 -5.01
N PHE A 72 -15.21 16.65 -4.16
CA PHE A 72 -15.39 16.58 -2.71
C PHE A 72 -16.09 17.82 -2.15
N VAL A 73 -15.74 19.02 -2.64
CA VAL A 73 -16.41 20.26 -2.22
C VAL A 73 -17.89 20.26 -2.62
N GLN A 74 -18.21 19.78 -3.82
CA GLN A 74 -19.60 19.68 -4.30
C GLN A 74 -20.39 18.60 -3.57
N ASN A 75 -19.76 17.45 -3.30
CA ASN A 75 -20.37 16.32 -2.64
C ASN A 75 -19.37 15.66 -1.68
N LYS A 76 -19.58 15.89 -0.38
CA LYS A 76 -18.74 15.40 0.72
C LYS A 76 -18.92 13.90 1.04
N SER A 77 -19.30 13.10 0.04
CA SER A 77 -19.42 11.65 0.17
C SER A 77 -18.10 11.01 0.63
N ASP A 78 -18.24 9.89 1.32
CA ASP A 78 -17.18 9.01 1.80
C ASP A 78 -16.21 8.61 0.67
N SER A 79 -16.72 8.23 -0.50
CA SER A 79 -15.90 7.89 -1.68
C SER A 79 -15.10 9.09 -2.20
N ASN A 80 -15.69 10.29 -2.26
CA ASN A 80 -14.96 11.48 -2.71
C ASN A 80 -13.88 11.88 -1.71
N ARG A 81 -14.17 11.74 -0.41
CA ARG A 81 -13.21 11.97 0.66
C ARG A 81 -12.04 10.99 0.57
N ALA A 82 -12.29 9.69 0.40
CA ALA A 82 -11.23 8.70 0.21
C ALA A 82 -10.35 8.99 -1.01
N ARG A 83 -10.94 9.29 -2.18
CA ARG A 83 -10.17 9.65 -3.38
C ARG A 83 -9.26 10.85 -3.14
N LEU A 84 -9.75 11.88 -2.45
CA LEU A 84 -8.95 13.04 -2.11
C LEU A 84 -7.80 12.67 -1.17
N VAL A 85 -8.07 11.89 -0.13
CA VAL A 85 -7.04 11.39 0.79
C VAL A 85 -5.97 10.59 0.04
N LEU A 86 -6.37 9.66 -0.84
CA LEU A 86 -5.45 8.83 -1.62
C LEU A 86 -4.50 9.66 -2.50
N LEU A 87 -4.98 10.77 -3.08
CA LEU A 87 -4.13 11.69 -3.82
C LEU A 87 -3.16 12.46 -2.91
N LEU A 88 -3.65 12.97 -1.78
CA LEU A 88 -2.84 13.76 -0.85
C LEU A 88 -1.68 12.98 -0.23
N ILE A 89 -1.78 11.65 -0.17
CA ILE A 89 -0.70 10.78 0.35
C ILE A 89 0.28 10.32 -0.71
N LEU A 90 0.01 10.54 -2.01
CA LEU A 90 0.90 10.09 -3.08
C LEU A 90 2.30 10.69 -2.93
N PRO A 91 3.37 9.87 -3.04
CA PRO A 91 4.74 10.37 -2.98
C PRO A 91 5.08 11.17 -4.25
N ASN A 92 6.07 12.06 -4.13
CA ASN A 92 6.66 12.81 -5.25
C ASN A 92 5.67 13.70 -6.04
N THR A 93 4.58 14.14 -5.40
CA THR A 93 3.67 15.14 -5.97
C THR A 93 3.79 16.47 -5.22
N SER A 94 3.58 17.58 -5.93
CA SER A 94 3.64 18.93 -5.35
C SER A 94 2.46 19.25 -4.42
N PHE A 95 1.32 18.58 -4.63
CA PHE A 95 0.11 18.72 -3.82
C PHE A 95 0.04 17.72 -2.66
N ARG A 96 1.10 16.94 -2.42
CA ARG A 96 1.16 16.01 -1.29
C ARG A 96 1.04 16.78 0.01
N ASP A 97 0.06 16.41 0.83
CA ASP A 97 -0.18 17.04 2.14
C ASP A 97 -0.78 16.01 3.11
N ILE A 98 0.10 15.42 3.92
CA ILE A 98 -0.27 14.39 4.90
C ILE A 98 -1.12 14.99 6.03
N THR A 99 -0.90 16.24 6.41
CA THR A 99 -1.67 16.91 7.46
C THR A 99 -3.13 17.06 7.03
N SER A 100 -3.37 17.52 5.81
CA SER A 100 -4.72 17.60 5.24
C SER A 100 -5.37 16.23 5.08
N ALA A 101 -4.60 15.20 4.68
CA ALA A 101 -5.09 13.83 4.57
C ALA A 101 -5.57 13.28 5.94
N VAL A 102 -4.76 13.46 6.99
CA VAL A 102 -5.12 13.05 8.36
C VAL A 102 -6.35 13.80 8.85
N TYR A 103 -6.44 15.10 8.60
CA TYR A 103 -7.63 15.90 8.95
C TYR A 103 -8.90 15.34 8.28
N LEU A 104 -8.86 15.07 6.98
CA LEU A 104 -10.00 14.51 6.25
C LEU A 104 -10.43 13.13 6.79
N LEU A 105 -9.47 12.30 7.20
CA LEU A 105 -9.74 11.00 7.81
C LEU A 105 -10.37 11.14 9.20
N ASN A 106 -9.93 12.10 10.01
CA ASN A 106 -10.48 12.34 11.35
C ASN A 106 -11.90 12.90 11.31
N GLU A 107 -12.18 13.78 10.36
CA GLU A 107 -13.51 14.37 10.14
C GLU A 107 -14.50 13.41 9.45
N TRP A 108 -14.09 12.17 9.17
CA TRP A 108 -14.93 11.22 8.45
C TRP A 108 -15.98 10.63 9.41
N PRO A 109 -17.29 10.77 9.11
CA PRO A 109 -18.36 10.27 9.96
C PRO A 109 -18.19 8.80 10.35
N ARG A 110 -18.50 8.47 11.61
CA ARG A 110 -18.38 7.10 12.16
C ARG A 110 -19.70 6.35 12.15
N ASP A 111 -20.74 6.94 11.56
CA ASP A 111 -22.14 6.67 11.91
C ASP A 111 -22.74 5.46 11.17
N SER A 112 -21.93 4.69 10.44
CA SER A 112 -22.39 3.48 9.74
C SER A 112 -22.10 2.23 10.56
N ASN A 113 -23.14 1.73 11.24
CA ASN A 113 -23.17 0.37 11.75
C ASN A 113 -24.00 -0.48 10.77
N PRO A 114 -23.48 -1.60 10.21
CA PRO A 114 -22.16 -2.19 10.41
C PRO A 114 -21.01 -1.45 9.72
N ALA A 115 -19.79 -1.62 10.27
CA ALA A 115 -18.58 -1.04 9.71
C ALA A 115 -18.36 -1.50 8.28
N THR A 116 -18.34 -0.57 7.33
CA THR A 116 -18.05 -0.87 5.94
C THR A 116 -16.54 -1.11 5.75
N ASN A 117 -16.15 -1.83 4.69
CA ASN A 117 -14.73 -2.00 4.33
C ASN A 117 -14.01 -0.65 4.24
N LEU A 118 -14.72 0.40 3.79
CA LEU A 118 -14.19 1.76 3.68
C LEU A 118 -13.90 2.40 5.05
N GLN A 119 -14.72 2.12 6.07
CA GLN A 119 -14.46 2.54 7.45
C GLN A 119 -13.24 1.84 8.04
N SER A 120 -13.07 0.54 7.79
CA SER A 120 -11.88 -0.22 8.20
C SER A 120 -10.61 0.33 7.53
N PHE A 121 -10.68 0.64 6.23
CA PHE A 121 -9.57 1.26 5.50
C PHE A 121 -9.23 2.66 6.01
N ARG A 122 -10.24 3.49 6.32
CA ARG A 122 -10.04 4.78 6.98
C ARG A 122 -9.23 4.61 8.27
N ASN A 123 -9.63 3.68 9.14
CA ASN A 123 -8.96 3.45 10.41
C ASN A 123 -7.50 3.01 10.23
N LEU A 124 -7.26 2.08 9.30
CA LEU A 124 -5.91 1.65 8.94
C LEU A 124 -5.07 2.84 8.48
N LEU A 125 -5.58 3.60 7.52
CA LEU A 125 -4.85 4.72 6.92
C LEU A 125 -4.58 5.83 7.95
N ALA A 126 -5.56 6.15 8.79
CA ALA A 126 -5.40 7.13 9.86
C ALA A 126 -4.29 6.71 10.84
N SER A 127 -4.24 5.43 11.22
CA SER A 127 -3.18 4.90 12.08
C SER A 127 -1.79 5.01 11.43
N LEU A 128 -1.67 4.61 10.16
CA LEU A 128 -0.40 4.64 9.44
C LEU A 128 0.12 6.07 9.22
N LEU A 129 -0.76 7.00 8.85
CA LEU A 129 -0.37 8.39 8.62
C LEU A 129 -0.03 9.12 9.92
N ALA A 130 -0.74 8.83 11.01
CA ALA A 130 -0.39 9.36 12.33
C ALA A 130 1.00 8.88 12.78
N GLU A 131 1.33 7.60 12.54
CA GLU A 131 2.66 7.08 12.82
C GLU A 131 3.73 7.73 11.94
N GLN A 132 3.46 7.87 10.64
CA GLN A 132 4.37 8.56 9.72
C GLN A 132 4.67 10.00 10.16
N GLN A 133 3.65 10.73 10.61
CA GLN A 133 3.82 12.10 11.11
C GLN A 133 4.69 12.12 12.37
N ARG A 134 4.46 11.21 13.32
CA ARG A 134 5.28 11.08 14.53
C ARG A 134 6.74 10.78 14.18
N LEU A 135 6.99 9.86 13.26
CA LEU A 135 8.34 9.52 12.81
C LEU A 135 9.02 10.70 12.11
N THR A 136 8.27 11.45 11.30
CA THR A 136 8.79 12.65 10.62
C THR A 136 9.24 13.70 11.64
N HIS A 137 8.42 13.95 12.67
CA HIS A 137 8.79 14.86 13.76
C HIS A 137 10.03 14.38 14.52
N SER A 138 10.14 13.09 14.82
CA SER A 138 11.33 12.53 15.47
C SER A 138 12.60 12.68 14.63
N VAL A 139 12.50 12.55 13.30
CA VAL A 139 13.63 12.78 12.38
C VAL A 139 14.04 14.25 12.36
N GLU A 140 13.08 15.18 12.35
CA GLU A 140 13.34 16.61 12.41
C GLU A 140 14.04 17.01 13.72
N GLU A 141 13.54 16.52 14.85
CA GLU A 141 14.17 16.73 16.17
C GLU A 141 15.61 16.19 16.21
N LEU A 142 15.83 14.98 15.69
CA LEU A 142 17.15 14.38 15.68
C LEU A 142 18.11 15.14 14.76
N SER A 143 17.64 15.61 13.59
CA SER A 143 18.42 16.45 12.69
C SER A 143 18.81 17.77 13.34
N GLN A 144 17.91 18.38 14.12
CA GLN A 144 18.22 19.60 14.85
C GLN A 144 19.29 19.36 15.93
N LYS A 145 19.12 18.32 16.75
CA LYS A 145 20.13 17.93 17.76
C LYS A 145 21.50 17.64 17.13
N PHE A 146 21.52 16.98 15.98
CA PHE A 146 22.76 16.72 15.25
C PHE A 146 23.47 18.01 14.82
N LYS A 147 22.73 18.99 14.27
CA LYS A 147 23.29 20.30 13.89
C LYS A 147 23.83 21.06 15.09
N ASP A 148 23.15 20.99 16.23
CA ASP A 148 23.58 21.69 17.45
C ASP A 148 24.85 21.05 18.04
N GLU A 149 24.95 19.71 18.02
CA GLU A 149 26.17 19.01 18.45
C GLU A 149 27.34 19.28 17.49
N GLN A 150 27.08 19.34 16.16
CA GLN A 150 28.11 19.70 15.18
C GLN A 150 28.69 21.10 15.45
N LYS A 151 27.84 22.09 15.74
CA LYS A 151 28.29 23.45 16.11
C LYS A 151 29.10 23.46 17.41
N ARG A 152 28.73 22.61 18.37
CA ARG A 152 29.47 22.47 19.63
C ARG A 152 30.86 21.90 19.38
N VAL A 153 30.98 20.87 18.55
CA VAL A 153 32.27 20.29 18.13
C VAL A 153 33.13 21.34 17.42
N GLU A 154 32.57 22.10 16.48
CA GLU A 154 33.30 23.18 15.79
C GLU A 154 33.80 24.26 16.76
N THR A 155 32.96 24.64 17.74
CA THR A 155 33.34 25.61 18.78
C THR A 155 34.49 25.11 19.64
N LEU A 156 34.41 23.84 20.08
CA LEU A 156 35.46 23.22 20.88
C LEU A 156 36.76 23.08 20.08
N GLN A 157 36.67 22.72 18.79
CA GLN A 157 37.83 22.65 17.91
C GLN A 157 38.52 24.01 17.77
N ASN A 158 37.74 25.08 17.56
CA ASN A 158 38.27 26.44 17.51
C ASN A 158 38.98 26.86 18.82
N GLN A 159 38.44 26.46 19.98
CA GLN A 159 39.08 26.71 21.28
C GLN A 159 40.39 25.94 21.43
N ILE A 160 40.42 24.66 21.04
CA ILE A 160 41.64 23.84 21.05
C ILE A 160 42.71 24.47 20.16
N ASP A 161 42.34 24.89 18.96
CA ASP A 161 43.28 25.51 18.00
C ASP A 161 43.80 26.86 18.51
N ALA A 162 42.94 27.66 19.16
CA ALA A 162 43.35 28.88 19.83
C ALA A 162 44.37 28.60 20.95
N ILE A 163 44.11 27.61 21.81
CA ILE A 163 45.03 27.21 22.89
C ILE A 163 46.37 26.75 22.30
N LYS A 164 46.35 25.86 21.31
CA LYS A 164 47.56 25.36 20.64
C LYS A 164 48.38 26.49 20.01
N SER A 165 47.71 27.49 19.44
CA SER A 165 48.38 28.67 18.88
C SER A 165 49.04 29.51 19.98
N MET A 166 48.41 29.66 21.15
CA MET A 166 48.98 30.38 22.30
C MET A 166 50.22 29.65 22.85
N GLU A 167 50.14 28.32 23.02
CA GLU A 167 51.27 27.50 23.48
C GLU A 167 52.48 27.63 22.54
N LYS A 168 52.26 27.53 21.23
CA LYS A 168 53.33 27.69 20.23
C LYS A 168 53.99 29.06 20.31
N ASN A 169 53.21 30.12 20.49
CA ASN A 169 53.74 31.48 20.61
C ASN A 169 54.52 31.70 21.91
N LEU A 170 54.15 31.03 23.00
CA LEU A 170 54.87 31.06 24.28
C LEU A 170 56.25 30.40 24.16
N ILE A 171 56.30 29.18 23.60
CA ILE A 171 57.57 28.45 23.39
C ILE A 171 58.54 29.26 22.51
N LEU A 172 58.04 29.91 21.46
CA LEU A 172 58.87 30.73 20.57
C LEU A 172 59.43 32.00 21.22
N ARG A 173 58.89 32.46 22.36
CA ARG A 173 59.41 33.62 23.11
C ARG A 173 60.44 33.24 24.17
N GLU A 174 60.48 31.97 24.59
CA GLU A 174 61.41 31.45 25.59
C GLU A 174 62.70 30.87 24.99
N LEU A 175 62.80 30.81 23.66
CA LEU A 175 63.99 30.44 22.88
C LEU A 175 64.71 31.69 22.35
#